data_AF-A0A946XMI6-F1
#
_entry.id   AF-A0A946XMI6-F1
#
_cell.length_a   1.000
_cell.length_b   1.000
_cell.length_c   1.000
_cell.angle_alpha   90.00
_cell.angle_beta   90.00
_cell.angle_gamma   90.00
#
_symmetry.space_group_name_H-M   'P 1'
#
loop_
_entity.id
_entity.type
_entity.pdbx_description
1 polymer ?
#
loop_
_entity_poly.entity_id
_entity_poly.type
_entity_poly.pdbx_seq_one_letter_code
_entity_poly.pdbx_strand_id
1 'polypeptide(L)'
;MLSDTLSSSRAALLRGWALLAVASLALAGLFAILLVLSRIPGMEDAVPWPTAFFQKGLVAHVVLSFAVWYLAVFGCLVQITGSDETSLLDKSGLALATLGTILLLIPSLLDRGEPTLNNYIPVIIDPLYYSGLVLLALGVLAGILCVFRDTPNGPNLKNTAFIYVMALVAFIIAETQLGDQPLSHDYNERLLWGGGHLLQFLNVALLLVAWSYLANLTGANASYRWAGLWLVAASLAGLSFYIFWSVMDERQT
;
A
#
# COMPACT_ATOMS: atom_id res chain seq x y z
N MET A 1 26.17 13.99 -6.40
CA MET A 1 27.12 12.93 -5.98
C MET A 1 26.37 11.59 -5.89
N LEU A 2 25.75 11.18 -7.01
CA LEU A 2 25.00 9.93 -7.22
C LEU A 2 25.60 9.26 -8.48
N SER A 3 26.92 9.10 -8.51
CA SER A 3 27.63 8.55 -9.67
C SER A 3 28.32 7.23 -9.36
N ASP A 4 27.87 6.52 -8.33
CA ASP A 4 28.01 5.07 -8.32
C ASP A 4 26.81 4.53 -9.11
N THR A 5 27.08 4.05 -10.32
CA THR A 5 26.08 3.47 -11.19
C THR A 5 25.50 2.24 -10.51
N LEU A 6 24.22 2.29 -10.13
CA LEU A 6 23.48 1.12 -9.63
C LEU A 6 23.80 -0.10 -10.51
N SER A 7 24.05 -1.26 -9.87
CA SER A 7 24.21 -2.51 -10.60
C SER A 7 23.05 -2.73 -11.58
N SER A 8 23.31 -3.40 -12.72
CA SER A 8 22.29 -3.63 -13.75
C SER A 8 21.04 -4.32 -13.21
N SER A 9 21.22 -5.25 -12.26
CA SER A 9 20.13 -5.95 -11.58
C SER A 9 19.32 -5.01 -10.68
N ARG A 10 19.99 -4.15 -9.89
CA ARG A 10 19.30 -3.17 -9.03
C ARG A 10 18.56 -2.13 -9.85
N ALA A 11 19.17 -1.64 -10.93
CA ALA A 11 18.53 -0.73 -11.86
C ALA A 11 17.29 -1.35 -12.52
N ALA A 12 17.31 -2.65 -12.85
CA ALA A 12 16.14 -3.36 -13.37
C ALA A 12 15.02 -3.45 -12.34
N LEU A 13 15.32 -3.76 -11.07
CA LEU A 13 14.33 -3.78 -10.00
C LEU A 13 13.74 -2.39 -9.75
N LEU A 14 14.58 -1.36 -9.69
CA LEU A 14 14.13 0.04 -9.55
C LEU A 14 13.16 0.41 -10.67
N ARG A 15 13.50 0.09 -11.92
CA ARG A 15 12.62 0.33 -13.08
C ARG A 15 11.31 -0.45 -12.97
N GLY A 16 11.36 -1.69 -12.48
CA GLY A 16 10.17 -2.52 -12.29
C GLY A 16 9.21 -1.95 -11.24
N TRP A 17 9.72 -1.57 -10.07
CA TRP A 17 8.92 -0.89 -9.04
C TRP A 17 8.38 0.47 -9.53
N ALA A 18 9.20 1.23 -10.26
CA ALA A 18 8.78 2.52 -10.81
C ALA A 18 7.69 2.34 -11.88
N LEU A 19 7.80 1.32 -12.73
CA LEU A 19 6.78 0.99 -13.72
C LEU A 19 5.48 0.58 -13.03
N LEU A 20 5.53 -0.25 -11.98
CA LEU A 20 4.34 -0.63 -11.21
C LEU A 20 3.66 0.61 -10.60
N ALA A 21 4.43 1.51 -9.99
CA ALA A 21 3.90 2.75 -9.42
C ALA A 21 3.23 3.62 -10.50
N VAL A 22 3.94 3.93 -11.59
CA VAL A 22 3.42 4.79 -12.67
C VAL A 22 2.20 4.16 -13.35
N ALA A 23 2.24 2.86 -13.63
CA ALA A 23 1.11 2.15 -14.23
C ALA A 23 -0.11 2.16 -13.29
N SER A 24 0.09 1.93 -12.00
CA SER A 24 -0.98 2.00 -11.00
C SER A 24 -1.63 3.38 -10.97
N LEU A 25 -0.82 4.45 -10.92
CA LEU A 25 -1.34 5.82 -10.88
C LEU A 25 -2.05 6.21 -12.18
N ALA A 26 -1.52 5.79 -13.33
CA ALA A 26 -2.14 6.04 -14.63
C ALA A 26 -3.50 5.34 -14.75
N LEU A 27 -3.60 4.07 -14.35
CA LEU A 27 -4.86 3.33 -14.31
C LEU A 27 -5.84 3.95 -13.31
N ALA A 28 -5.38 4.36 -12.13
CA ALA A 28 -6.22 5.07 -11.16
C ALA A 28 -6.78 6.37 -11.75
N GLY A 29 -5.96 7.14 -12.48
CA GLY A 29 -6.39 8.36 -13.17
C GLY A 29 -7.43 8.07 -14.26
N LEU A 30 -7.27 6.98 -15.02
CA LEU A 30 -8.27 6.53 -15.98
C LEU A 30 -9.61 6.21 -15.29
N PHE A 31 -9.59 5.45 -14.18
CA PHE A 31 -10.81 5.19 -13.40
C PHE A 31 -11.44 6.50 -12.88
N ALA A 32 -10.65 7.47 -12.41
CA ALA A 32 -11.18 8.75 -11.96
C ALA A 32 -11.98 9.47 -13.06
N ILE A 33 -11.44 9.49 -14.29
CA ILE A 33 -12.12 10.08 -15.45
C ILE A 33 -13.43 9.33 -15.73
N LEU A 34 -13.39 8.00 -15.79
CA LEU A 34 -14.58 7.19 -16.07
C LEU A 34 -15.66 7.33 -14.98
N LEU A 35 -15.26 7.41 -13.72
CA LEU A 35 -16.17 7.62 -12.59
C LEU A 35 -16.90 8.96 -12.71
N VAL A 36 -16.18 10.03 -13.04
CA VAL A 36 -16.78 11.34 -13.28
C VAL A 36 -17.78 11.26 -14.43
N LEU A 37 -17.39 10.66 -15.57
CA LEU A 37 -18.29 10.50 -16.72
C LEU A 37 -19.56 9.71 -16.40
N SER A 38 -19.47 8.69 -15.54
CA SER A 38 -20.62 7.88 -15.11
C SER A 38 -21.63 8.63 -14.23
N ARG A 39 -21.31 9.86 -13.78
CA ARG A 39 -22.14 10.68 -12.89
C ARG A 39 -22.48 12.05 -13.48
N ILE A 40 -22.07 12.35 -14.71
CA ILE A 40 -22.45 13.59 -15.39
C ILE A 40 -23.88 13.45 -15.92
N PRO A 41 -24.80 14.38 -15.57
CA PRO A 41 -26.16 14.38 -16.10
C PRO A 41 -26.16 14.33 -17.63
N GLY A 42 -26.93 13.40 -18.20
CA GLY A 42 -27.01 13.17 -19.65
C GLY A 42 -25.93 12.25 -20.23
N MET A 43 -24.81 12.01 -19.54
CA MET A 43 -23.84 10.97 -19.91
C MET A 43 -24.08 9.65 -19.17
N GLU A 44 -24.71 9.72 -17.99
CA GLU A 44 -25.10 8.56 -17.19
C GLU A 44 -26.00 7.57 -17.94
N ASP A 45 -26.88 8.07 -18.82
CA ASP A 45 -27.75 7.24 -19.67
C ASP A 45 -27.17 6.98 -21.08
N ALA A 46 -26.11 7.70 -21.48
CA ALA A 46 -25.55 7.61 -22.83
C ALA A 46 -24.64 6.38 -23.04
N VAL A 47 -24.15 5.79 -21.94
CA VAL A 47 -23.25 4.63 -21.95
C VAL A 47 -23.88 3.52 -21.10
N PRO A 48 -23.91 2.26 -21.57
CA PRO A 48 -24.41 1.14 -20.79
C PRO A 48 -23.39 0.74 -19.71
N TRP A 49 -23.33 1.49 -18.62
CA TRP A 49 -22.41 1.23 -17.52
C TRP A 49 -22.70 -0.14 -16.86
N PRO A 50 -21.67 -0.94 -16.56
CA PRO A 50 -21.84 -2.19 -15.82
C PRO A 50 -22.51 -2.00 -14.46
N THR A 51 -23.11 -3.08 -13.93
CA THR A 51 -23.68 -3.08 -12.59
C THR A 51 -22.61 -2.75 -11.54
N ALA A 52 -22.95 -1.85 -10.61
CA ALA A 52 -22.03 -1.33 -9.60
C ALA A 52 -20.71 -0.75 -10.16
N PHE A 53 -20.69 -0.32 -11.43
CA PHE A 53 -19.52 0.25 -12.09
C PHE A 53 -18.88 1.36 -11.26
N PHE A 54 -19.71 2.27 -10.73
CA PHE A 54 -19.21 3.38 -9.94
C PHE A 54 -18.52 2.91 -8.65
N GLN A 55 -19.13 2.00 -7.90
CA GLN A 55 -18.56 1.50 -6.64
C GLN A 55 -17.28 0.70 -6.90
N LYS A 56 -17.29 -0.25 -7.85
CA LYS A 56 -16.11 -1.06 -8.20
C LYS A 56 -14.98 -0.21 -8.78
N GLY A 57 -15.32 0.74 -9.65
CA GLY A 57 -14.38 1.70 -10.20
C GLY A 57 -13.77 2.60 -9.11
N LEU A 58 -14.56 2.99 -8.09
CA LEU A 58 -14.06 3.76 -6.95
C LEU A 58 -13.11 2.93 -6.09
N VAL A 59 -13.43 1.65 -5.83
CA VAL A 59 -12.51 0.72 -5.17
C VAL A 59 -11.19 0.64 -5.93
N ALA A 60 -11.25 0.41 -7.25
CA ALA A 60 -10.06 0.31 -8.11
C ALA A 60 -9.24 1.61 -8.09
N HIS A 61 -9.89 2.76 -8.28
CA HIS A 61 -9.25 4.07 -8.24
C HIS A 61 -8.49 4.28 -6.94
N VAL A 62 -9.15 4.07 -5.80
CA VAL A 62 -8.56 4.30 -4.47
C VAL A 62 -7.43 3.30 -4.20
N VAL A 63 -7.63 2.00 -4.41
CA VAL A 63 -6.59 1.00 -4.11
C VAL A 63 -5.36 1.17 -5.01
N LEU A 64 -5.54 1.53 -6.29
CA LEU A 64 -4.41 1.79 -7.19
C LEU A 64 -3.67 3.09 -6.84
N SER A 65 -4.38 4.18 -6.58
CA SER A 65 -3.77 5.48 -6.27
C SER A 65 -3.19 5.56 -4.85
N PHE A 66 -3.74 4.79 -3.92
CA PHE A 66 -3.47 4.94 -2.49
C PHE A 66 -2.70 3.77 -1.89
N ALA A 67 -3.05 2.51 -2.22
CA ALA A 67 -2.32 1.35 -1.70
C ALA A 67 -1.16 0.98 -2.63
N VAL A 68 -1.46 0.57 -3.87
CA VAL A 68 -0.45 0.05 -4.80
C VAL A 68 0.59 1.10 -5.13
N TRP A 69 0.19 2.35 -5.43
CA TRP A 69 1.13 3.41 -5.79
C TRP A 69 2.13 3.73 -4.66
N TYR A 70 1.66 4.02 -3.45
CA TYR A 70 2.56 4.34 -2.32
C TYR A 70 3.46 3.16 -1.95
N LEU A 71 2.93 1.93 -1.93
CA LEU A 71 3.74 0.74 -1.64
C LEU A 71 4.76 0.45 -2.74
N ALA A 72 4.43 0.70 -4.00
CA ALA A 72 5.39 0.59 -5.10
C ALA A 72 6.48 1.68 -5.04
N VAL A 73 6.12 2.91 -4.65
CA VAL A 73 7.08 3.99 -4.36
C VAL A 73 8.00 3.61 -3.20
N PHE A 74 7.48 2.94 -2.16
CA PHE A 74 8.33 2.41 -1.09
C PHE A 74 9.34 1.41 -1.64
N GLY A 75 8.90 0.47 -2.47
CA GLY A 75 9.78 -0.46 -3.20
C GLY A 75 10.87 0.27 -3.99
N CYS A 76 10.53 1.33 -4.74
CA CYS A 76 11.51 2.17 -5.45
C CYS A 76 12.57 2.77 -4.52
N LEU A 77 12.14 3.41 -3.43
CA LEU A 77 13.04 4.07 -2.48
C LEU A 77 14.01 3.07 -1.83
N VAL A 78 13.55 1.85 -1.56
CA VAL A 78 14.44 0.76 -1.11
C VAL A 78 15.48 0.42 -2.16
N GLN A 79 15.12 0.33 -3.45
CA GLN A 79 16.10 0.03 -4.49
C GLN A 79 17.12 1.15 -4.73
N ILE A 80 16.80 2.40 -4.39
CA ILE A 80 17.72 3.54 -4.46
C ILE A 80 18.71 3.55 -3.28
N THR A 81 18.27 3.13 -2.10
CA THR A 81 19.07 3.15 -0.86
C THR A 81 19.84 1.86 -0.59
N GLY A 82 19.49 0.76 -1.26
CA GLY A 82 20.06 -0.57 -1.04
C GLY A 82 21.48 -0.75 -1.58
N SER A 83 22.12 -1.84 -1.15
CA SER A 83 23.43 -2.28 -1.65
C SER A 83 23.35 -2.74 -3.12
N ASP A 84 24.50 -2.93 -3.78
CA ASP A 84 24.54 -3.31 -5.20
C ASP A 84 24.02 -4.73 -5.49
N GLU A 85 24.07 -5.64 -4.51
CA GLU A 85 23.71 -7.05 -4.69
C GLU A 85 22.21 -7.30 -4.49
N THR A 86 21.52 -7.67 -5.58
CA THR A 86 20.09 -8.04 -5.50
C THR A 86 19.93 -9.50 -5.12
N SER A 87 19.00 -9.79 -4.21
CA SER A 87 18.67 -11.16 -3.82
C SER A 87 17.51 -11.75 -4.65
N LEU A 88 17.30 -13.07 -4.59
CA LEU A 88 16.07 -13.69 -5.12
C LEU A 88 14.82 -13.18 -4.40
N LEU A 89 14.96 -12.81 -3.12
CA LEU A 89 13.87 -12.26 -2.33
C LEU A 89 13.42 -10.91 -2.88
N ASP A 90 14.37 -10.02 -3.24
CA ASP A 90 14.07 -8.72 -3.84
C ASP A 90 13.27 -8.86 -5.15
N LYS A 91 13.68 -9.81 -6.00
CA LYS A 91 13.01 -10.13 -7.27
C LYS A 91 11.62 -10.72 -7.05
N SER A 92 11.50 -11.65 -6.10
CA SER A 92 10.22 -12.24 -5.73
C SER A 92 9.26 -11.19 -5.18
N GLY A 93 9.76 -10.19 -4.45
CA GLY A 93 8.95 -9.11 -3.91
C GLY A 93 8.22 -8.31 -4.99
N LEU A 94 8.96 -7.87 -6.02
CA LEU A 94 8.36 -7.18 -7.17
C LEU A 94 7.37 -8.07 -7.93
N ALA A 95 7.71 -9.35 -8.14
CA ALA A 95 6.84 -10.29 -8.86
C ALA A 95 5.51 -10.52 -8.13
N LEU A 96 5.56 -10.73 -6.81
CA LEU A 96 4.39 -10.90 -5.95
C LEU A 96 3.55 -9.62 -5.89
N ALA A 97 4.17 -8.44 -5.77
CA ALA A 97 3.46 -7.17 -5.77
C ALA A 97 2.74 -6.90 -7.10
N THR A 98 3.39 -7.23 -8.22
CA THR A 98 2.81 -7.12 -9.55
C THR A 98 1.64 -8.10 -9.72
N LEU A 99 1.82 -9.37 -9.32
CA LEU A 99 0.76 -10.37 -9.37
C LEU A 99 -0.43 -9.98 -8.49
N GLY A 100 -0.16 -9.51 -7.27
CA GLY A 100 -1.19 -9.02 -6.36
C GLY A 100 -2.01 -7.88 -6.98
N THR A 101 -1.33 -6.92 -7.60
CA THR A 101 -1.97 -5.81 -8.32
C THR A 101 -2.86 -6.29 -9.47
N ILE A 102 -2.41 -7.28 -10.25
CA ILE A 102 -3.21 -7.88 -11.32
C ILE A 102 -4.48 -8.53 -10.75
N LEU A 103 -4.36 -9.28 -9.64
CA LEU A 103 -5.52 -9.92 -9.01
C LEU A 103 -6.54 -8.91 -8.47
N LEU A 104 -6.09 -7.77 -7.93
CA LEU A 104 -6.98 -6.68 -7.47
C LEU A 104 -7.81 -6.08 -8.63
N LEU A 105 -7.25 -6.07 -9.84
CA LEU A 105 -7.93 -5.56 -11.03
C LEU A 105 -9.00 -6.51 -11.56
N ILE A 106 -8.89 -7.83 -11.33
CA ILE A 106 -9.82 -8.81 -11.92
C ILE A 106 -11.27 -8.56 -11.45
N PRO A 107 -11.59 -8.52 -10.14
CA PRO A 107 -12.95 -8.22 -9.69
C PRO A 107 -13.37 -6.77 -9.94
N SER A 108 -12.40 -5.87 -10.10
CA SER A 108 -12.66 -4.45 -10.39
C SER A 108 -13.13 -4.22 -11.84
N LEU A 109 -12.65 -5.04 -12.78
CA LEU A 109 -12.95 -4.92 -14.21
C LEU A 109 -14.03 -5.89 -14.68
N LEU A 110 -14.25 -7.00 -13.95
CA LEU A 110 -15.25 -8.00 -14.25
C LEU A 110 -16.47 -7.84 -13.34
N ASP A 111 -17.64 -8.31 -13.77
CA ASP A 111 -18.84 -8.28 -12.94
C ASP A 111 -18.82 -9.38 -11.86
N ARG A 112 -17.89 -9.25 -10.91
CA ARG A 112 -17.65 -10.19 -9.81
C ARG A 112 -17.59 -9.48 -8.47
N GLY A 113 -18.05 -10.16 -7.43
CA GLY A 113 -17.97 -9.71 -6.04
C GLY A 113 -18.78 -8.45 -5.73
N GLU A 114 -19.01 -8.24 -4.44
CA GLU A 114 -19.68 -7.04 -3.92
C GLU A 114 -18.63 -6.01 -3.49
N PRO A 115 -18.69 -4.75 -3.97
CA PRO A 115 -17.78 -3.70 -3.52
C PRO A 115 -18.18 -3.18 -2.12
N THR A 116 -17.21 -3.10 -1.22
CA THR A 116 -17.32 -2.48 0.11
C THR A 116 -16.41 -1.25 0.19
N LEU A 117 -17.02 -0.08 0.40
CA LEU A 117 -16.32 1.21 0.44
C LEU A 117 -15.76 1.50 1.83
N ASN A 118 -14.87 0.64 2.29
CA ASN A 118 -14.25 0.72 3.61
C ASN A 118 -13.27 1.88 3.73
N ASN A 119 -13.06 2.34 4.96
CA ASN A 119 -12.05 3.35 5.23
C ASN A 119 -10.64 2.83 4.93
N TYR A 120 -9.80 3.70 4.37
CA TYR A 120 -8.40 3.47 3.98
C TYR A 120 -8.18 2.46 2.84
N ILE A 121 -8.73 1.24 2.93
CA ILE A 121 -8.59 0.20 1.91
C ILE A 121 -9.99 -0.31 1.55
N PRO A 122 -10.62 0.20 0.48
CA PRO A 122 -11.87 -0.38 0.02
C PRO A 122 -11.61 -1.74 -0.65
N VAL A 123 -12.61 -2.60 -0.66
CA VAL A 123 -12.46 -4.00 -1.09
C VAL A 123 -13.60 -4.40 -2.01
N ILE A 124 -13.37 -5.42 -2.82
CA ILE A 124 -14.43 -6.19 -3.45
C ILE A 124 -14.42 -7.57 -2.79
N ILE A 125 -15.55 -8.03 -2.25
CA ILE A 125 -15.70 -9.35 -1.65
C ILE A 125 -15.61 -10.41 -2.75
N ASP A 126 -14.38 -10.81 -3.06
CA ASP A 126 -14.02 -11.87 -4.02
C ASP A 126 -12.68 -12.49 -3.60
N PRO A 127 -12.51 -13.83 -3.63
CA PRO A 127 -11.28 -14.50 -3.22
C PRO A 127 -10.02 -14.01 -3.97
N LEU A 128 -10.15 -13.62 -5.25
CA LEU A 128 -9.04 -13.07 -6.01
C LEU A 128 -8.61 -11.70 -5.47
N TYR A 129 -9.56 -10.88 -5.01
CA TYR A 129 -9.27 -9.57 -4.43
C TYR A 129 -8.46 -9.71 -3.14
N TYR A 130 -8.92 -10.55 -2.21
CA TYR A 130 -8.20 -10.82 -0.95
C TYR A 130 -6.82 -11.45 -1.20
N SER A 131 -6.74 -12.40 -2.13
CA SER A 131 -5.44 -12.98 -2.56
C SER A 131 -4.53 -11.89 -3.12
N GLY A 132 -5.08 -10.94 -3.88
CA GLY A 132 -4.36 -9.78 -4.40
C GLY A 132 -3.78 -8.89 -3.31
N LEU A 133 -4.56 -8.57 -2.28
CA LEU A 133 -4.09 -7.81 -1.11
C LEU A 133 -2.96 -8.55 -0.37
N VAL A 134 -3.12 -9.85 -0.12
CA VAL A 134 -2.11 -10.67 0.56
C VAL A 134 -0.82 -10.74 -0.26
N LEU A 135 -0.91 -11.00 -1.57
CA LEU A 135 0.26 -11.06 -2.44
C LEU A 135 0.97 -9.72 -2.57
N LEU A 136 0.21 -8.61 -2.65
CA LEU A 136 0.78 -7.27 -2.60
C LEU A 136 1.53 -7.04 -1.28
N ALA A 137 0.92 -7.39 -0.16
CA ALA A 137 1.50 -7.22 1.16
C ALA A 137 2.80 -8.03 1.34
N LEU A 138 2.77 -9.32 0.98
CA LEU A 138 3.94 -10.19 1.06
C LEU A 138 5.03 -9.77 0.06
N GLY A 139 4.64 -9.32 -1.13
CA GLY A 139 5.58 -8.85 -2.14
C GLY A 139 6.35 -7.60 -1.70
N VAL A 140 5.65 -6.62 -1.12
CA VAL A 140 6.28 -5.43 -0.55
C VAL A 140 7.13 -5.80 0.64
N LEU A 141 6.64 -6.64 1.56
CA LEU A 141 7.42 -7.12 2.71
C LEU A 141 8.74 -7.75 2.23
N ALA A 142 8.69 -8.69 1.29
CA ALA A 142 9.87 -9.31 0.70
C ALA A 142 10.83 -8.29 0.08
N GLY A 143 10.29 -7.33 -0.67
CA GLY A 143 11.07 -6.28 -1.34
C GLY A 143 11.77 -5.29 -0.41
N ILE A 144 11.30 -5.15 0.85
CA ILE A 144 11.89 -4.22 1.82
C ILE A 144 12.78 -4.89 2.87
N LEU A 145 12.84 -6.23 2.94
CA LEU A 145 13.59 -6.93 4.00
C LEU A 145 15.09 -6.59 4.02
N CYS A 146 15.67 -6.22 2.88
CA CYS A 146 17.05 -5.76 2.79
C CYS A 146 17.33 -4.49 3.64
N VAL A 147 16.31 -3.64 3.89
CA VAL A 147 16.42 -2.42 4.71
C VAL A 147 16.91 -2.71 6.13
N PHE A 148 16.60 -3.88 6.68
CA PHE A 148 17.01 -4.25 8.03
C PHE A 148 18.45 -4.78 8.10
N ARG A 149 18.98 -5.28 6.98
CA ARG A 149 20.30 -5.91 6.90
C ARG A 149 21.37 -4.93 6.46
N ASP A 150 21.02 -4.09 5.48
CA ASP A 150 21.98 -3.26 4.77
C ASP A 150 22.19 -1.91 5.46
N THR A 151 23.37 -1.31 5.25
CA THR A 151 23.61 0.09 5.59
C THR A 151 23.12 0.94 4.43
N PRO A 152 22.20 1.90 4.65
CA PRO A 152 21.58 2.64 3.56
C PRO A 152 22.58 3.61 2.92
N ASN A 153 22.61 3.64 1.58
CA ASN A 153 23.28 4.68 0.80
C ASN A 153 22.30 5.86 0.57
N GLY A 154 21.83 6.48 1.65
CA GLY A 154 20.84 7.57 1.62
C GLY A 154 20.02 7.71 2.90
N PRO A 155 18.84 8.37 2.83
CA PRO A 155 17.91 8.47 3.96
C PRO A 155 17.56 7.09 4.51
N ASN A 156 17.59 6.96 5.83
CA ASN A 156 17.30 5.71 6.50
C ASN A 156 15.79 5.38 6.42
N LEU A 157 15.46 4.23 5.82
CA LEU A 157 14.10 3.72 5.62
C LEU A 157 13.62 2.78 6.74
N LYS A 158 14.42 2.50 7.77
CA LYS A 158 14.06 1.55 8.83
C LYS A 158 12.77 1.94 9.54
N ASN A 159 12.57 3.22 9.84
CA ASN A 159 11.32 3.69 10.46
C ASN A 159 10.11 3.39 9.57
N THR A 160 10.20 3.69 8.27
CA THR A 160 9.17 3.38 7.27
C THR A 160 8.89 1.88 7.21
N ALA A 161 9.94 1.04 7.19
CA ALA A 161 9.81 -0.41 7.19
C ALA A 161 9.16 -0.95 8.48
N PHE A 162 9.51 -0.41 9.64
CA PHE A 162 8.87 -0.78 10.91
C PHE A 162 7.37 -0.41 10.93
N ILE A 163 6.99 0.77 10.44
CA ILE A 163 5.59 1.17 10.33
C ILE A 163 4.81 0.20 9.45
N TYR A 164 5.40 -0.20 8.31
CA TYR A 164 4.79 -1.19 7.43
C TYR A 164 4.59 -2.55 8.11
N VAL A 165 5.60 -3.07 8.79
CA VAL A 165 5.49 -4.33 9.55
C VAL A 165 4.42 -4.22 10.64
N MET A 166 4.35 -3.10 11.34
CA MET A 166 3.30 -2.87 12.35
C MET A 166 1.90 -2.85 11.74
N ALA A 167 1.72 -2.27 10.54
CA ALA A 167 0.44 -2.32 9.82
C ALA A 167 0.05 -3.78 9.49
N LEU A 168 1.00 -4.61 9.04
CA LEU A 168 0.74 -6.03 8.79
C LEU A 168 0.35 -6.79 10.06
N VAL A 169 1.04 -6.51 11.18
CA VAL A 169 0.67 -7.08 12.48
C VAL A 169 -0.75 -6.65 12.88
N ALA A 170 -1.13 -5.39 12.65
CA ALA A 170 -2.49 -4.92 12.93
C ALA A 170 -3.55 -5.69 12.12
N PHE A 171 -3.32 -5.89 10.81
CA PHE A 171 -4.23 -6.70 9.99
C PHE A 171 -4.33 -8.14 10.48
N ILE A 172 -3.21 -8.76 10.86
CA ILE A 172 -3.19 -10.14 11.38
C ILE A 172 -3.98 -10.21 12.70
N ILE A 173 -3.77 -9.26 13.63
CA ILE A 173 -4.53 -9.22 14.88
C ILE A 173 -6.03 -9.06 14.58
N ALA A 174 -6.40 -8.12 13.72
CA ALA A 174 -7.80 -7.88 13.36
C ALA A 174 -8.45 -9.14 12.76
N GLU A 175 -7.79 -9.80 11.80
CA GLU A 175 -8.27 -11.05 11.20
C GLU A 175 -8.43 -12.17 12.25
N THR A 176 -7.46 -12.33 13.15
CA THR A 176 -7.55 -13.36 14.20
C THR A 176 -8.68 -13.11 15.20
N GLN A 177 -9.05 -11.84 15.45
CA GLN A 177 -10.16 -11.49 16.33
C GLN A 177 -11.51 -11.61 15.64
N LEU A 178 -11.58 -11.34 14.34
CA LEU A 178 -12.80 -11.52 13.55
C LEU A 178 -13.14 -13.00 13.38
N GLY A 179 -12.15 -13.88 13.19
CA GLY A 179 -12.38 -15.32 13.04
C GLY A 179 -13.34 -15.63 11.89
N ASP A 180 -14.32 -16.52 12.12
CA ASP A 180 -15.25 -16.99 11.08
C ASP A 180 -16.46 -16.06 10.83
N GLN A 181 -16.38 -14.78 11.21
CA GLN A 181 -17.44 -13.82 10.94
C GLN A 181 -17.70 -13.72 9.42
N PRO A 182 -18.96 -13.57 8.99
CA PRO A 182 -19.28 -13.51 7.58
C PRO A 182 -18.71 -12.24 6.93
N LEU A 183 -18.12 -12.41 5.75
CA LEU A 183 -17.63 -11.30 4.93
C LEU A 183 -18.78 -10.33 4.63
N SER A 184 -18.53 -9.06 4.92
CA SER A 184 -19.48 -7.96 4.79
C SER A 184 -18.73 -6.64 4.77
N HIS A 185 -19.45 -5.54 4.54
CA HIS A 185 -18.90 -4.21 4.72
C HIS A 185 -18.27 -4.03 6.11
N ASP A 186 -18.99 -4.41 7.17
CA ASP A 186 -18.54 -4.20 8.55
C ASP A 186 -17.37 -5.10 8.94
N TYR A 187 -17.34 -6.33 8.41
CA TYR A 187 -16.18 -7.21 8.52
C TYR A 187 -14.94 -6.54 7.95
N ASN A 188 -15.01 -6.06 6.71
CA ASN A 188 -13.88 -5.43 6.03
C ASN A 188 -13.49 -4.10 6.69
N GLU A 189 -14.46 -3.37 7.22
CA GLU A 189 -14.20 -2.12 7.95
C GLU A 189 -13.35 -2.42 9.20
N ARG A 190 -13.77 -3.38 10.02
CA ARG A 190 -13.04 -3.79 11.22
C ARG A 190 -11.67 -4.40 10.91
N LEU A 191 -11.58 -5.18 9.82
CA LEU A 191 -10.33 -5.79 9.38
C LEU A 191 -9.30 -4.73 8.96
N LEU A 192 -9.74 -3.76 8.16
CA LEU A 192 -8.83 -2.90 7.41
C LEU A 192 -8.55 -1.55 8.09
N TRP A 193 -9.44 -1.10 8.99
CA TRP A 193 -9.35 0.24 9.57
C TRP A 193 -8.01 0.49 10.27
N GLY A 194 -7.61 -0.37 11.22
CA GLY A 194 -6.43 -0.10 12.03
C GLY A 194 -5.12 -0.26 11.27
N GLY A 195 -4.98 -1.31 10.47
CA GLY A 195 -3.80 -1.46 9.60
C GLY A 195 -3.74 -0.37 8.53
N GLY A 196 -4.88 -0.02 7.92
CA GLY A 196 -5.01 1.06 6.94
C GLY A 196 -4.69 2.45 7.53
N HIS A 197 -5.04 2.68 8.79
CA HIS A 197 -4.66 3.89 9.53
C HIS A 197 -3.14 3.95 9.72
N LEU A 198 -2.49 2.84 10.10
CA LEU A 198 -1.03 2.78 10.21
C LEU A 198 -0.32 3.02 8.87
N LEU A 199 -0.91 2.58 7.75
CA LEU A 199 -0.41 2.91 6.41
C LEU A 199 -0.48 4.42 6.10
N GLN A 200 -1.30 5.22 6.79
CA GLN A 200 -1.26 6.69 6.64
C GLN A 200 0.06 7.26 7.18
N PHE A 201 0.54 6.74 8.31
CA PHE A 201 1.85 7.11 8.84
C PHE A 201 2.98 6.68 7.91
N LEU A 202 2.83 5.53 7.24
CA LEU A 202 3.76 5.10 6.20
C LEU A 202 3.81 6.12 5.05
N ASN A 203 2.67 6.58 4.57
CA ASN A 203 2.59 7.55 3.47
C ASN A 203 3.26 8.88 3.83
N VAL A 204 3.07 9.36 5.07
CA VAL A 204 3.78 10.53 5.58
C VAL A 204 5.29 10.26 5.67
N ALA A 205 5.71 9.08 6.15
CA ALA A 205 7.12 8.71 6.19
C ALA A 205 7.76 8.70 4.78
N LEU A 206 7.06 8.18 3.78
CA LEU A 206 7.51 8.19 2.37
C LEU A 206 7.64 9.61 1.82
N LEU A 207 6.69 10.51 2.15
CA LEU A 207 6.78 11.93 1.81
C LEU A 207 8.03 12.58 2.43
N LEU A 208 8.31 12.32 3.71
CA LEU A 208 9.49 12.85 4.39
C LEU A 208 10.79 12.34 3.75
N VAL A 209 10.83 11.08 3.32
CA VAL A 209 11.97 10.53 2.57
C VAL A 209 12.13 11.26 1.24
N ALA A 210 11.07 11.42 0.46
CA ALA A 210 11.11 12.13 -0.82
C ALA A 210 11.60 13.58 -0.65
N TRP A 211 11.11 14.30 0.35
CA TRP A 211 11.59 15.64 0.68
C TRP A 211 13.05 15.65 1.14
N SER A 212 13.50 14.66 1.89
CA SER A 212 14.91 14.56 2.29
C SER A 212 15.84 14.40 1.09
N TYR A 213 15.41 13.66 0.05
CA TYR A 213 16.14 13.57 -1.22
C TYR A 213 16.13 14.90 -1.97
N LEU A 214 14.98 15.54 -2.14
CA LEU A 214 14.86 16.81 -2.86
C LEU A 214 15.67 17.95 -2.20
N ALA A 215 15.72 17.95 -0.87
CA ALA A 215 16.48 18.93 -0.10
C ALA A 215 17.97 18.57 0.06
N ASN A 216 18.44 17.45 -0.52
CA ASN A 216 19.79 16.90 -0.32
C ASN A 216 20.17 16.72 1.16
N LEU A 217 19.19 16.40 2.00
CA LEU A 217 19.35 16.16 3.43
C LEU A 217 19.70 14.69 3.73
N THR A 218 20.47 14.04 2.86
CA THR A 218 20.79 12.60 2.92
C THR A 218 21.64 12.18 4.13
N GLY A 219 21.97 13.12 5.03
CA GLY A 219 22.67 12.89 6.31
C GLY A 219 21.77 12.94 7.55
N ALA A 220 22.38 13.04 8.73
CA ALA A 220 21.69 13.07 10.02
C ALA A 220 20.94 14.39 10.28
N ASN A 221 19.83 14.63 9.58
CA ASN A 221 18.92 15.72 9.89
C ASN A 221 18.09 15.36 11.14
N ALA A 222 18.26 16.14 12.21
CA ALA A 222 17.58 15.89 13.48
C ALA A 222 16.05 15.89 13.32
N SER A 223 15.49 16.83 12.57
CA SER A 223 14.04 16.95 12.34
C SER A 223 13.48 15.72 11.62
N TYR A 224 14.15 15.23 10.56
CA TYR A 224 13.75 14.00 9.87
C TYR A 224 13.78 12.79 10.83
N ARG A 225 14.85 12.66 11.62
CA ARG A 225 14.99 11.58 12.61
C ARG A 225 13.89 11.61 13.65
N TRP A 226 13.63 12.79 14.23
CA TRP A 226 12.57 12.96 15.23
C TRP A 226 11.19 12.70 14.64
N ALA A 227 10.88 13.25 13.47
CA ALA A 227 9.61 12.99 12.80
C ALA A 227 9.41 11.48 12.55
N GLY A 228 10.44 10.78 12.08
CA GLY A 228 10.38 9.32 11.90
C GLY A 228 10.17 8.56 13.21
N LEU A 229 10.83 8.97 14.31
CA LEU A 229 10.62 8.37 15.64
C LEU A 229 9.21 8.60 16.16
N TRP A 230 8.66 9.81 15.97
CA TRP A 230 7.27 10.13 16.34
C TRP A 230 6.27 9.28 15.58
N LEU A 231 6.47 9.08 14.26
CA LEU A 231 5.62 8.21 13.46
C LEU A 231 5.68 6.76 13.95
N VAL A 232 6.87 6.23 14.24
CA VAL A 232 7.02 4.88 14.80
C VAL A 232 6.33 4.77 16.17
N ALA A 233 6.51 5.75 17.05
CA ALA A 233 5.87 5.78 18.36
C ALA A 233 4.34 5.84 18.25
N ALA A 234 3.81 6.66 17.33
CA ALA A 234 2.38 6.73 17.05
C ALA A 234 1.83 5.40 16.50
N SER A 235 2.55 4.72 15.60
CA SER A 235 2.18 3.39 15.12
C SER A 235 2.18 2.34 16.24
N LEU A 236 3.17 2.39 17.15
CA LEU A 236 3.20 1.51 18.32
C LEU A 236 2.02 1.77 19.27
N ALA A 237 1.68 3.05 19.49
CA ALA A 237 0.50 3.42 20.26
C ALA A 237 -0.79 2.92 19.59
N GLY A 238 -0.91 3.03 18.27
CA GLY A 238 -2.04 2.48 17.52
C GLY A 238 -2.15 0.95 17.65
N LEU A 239 -1.02 0.23 17.60
CA LEU A 239 -1.00 -1.22 17.84
C LEU A 239 -1.39 -1.59 19.28
N SER A 240 -0.99 -0.78 20.27
CA SER A 240 -1.28 -1.10 21.67
C SER A 240 -2.78 -1.04 22.00
N PHE A 241 -3.59 -0.32 21.20
CA PHE A 241 -5.04 -0.31 21.36
C PHE A 241 -5.66 -1.71 21.23
N TYR A 242 -5.12 -2.58 20.38
CA TYR A 242 -5.59 -3.97 20.25
C TYR A 242 -5.40 -4.83 21.51
N ILE A 243 -4.58 -4.39 22.47
CA ILE A 243 -4.40 -5.06 23.76
C ILE A 243 -5.59 -4.80 24.68
N PHE A 244 -6.18 -3.60 24.58
CA PHE A 244 -7.22 -3.14 25.49
C PHE A 244 -8.62 -3.24 24.88
N TRP A 245 -8.74 -3.17 23.56
CA TRP A 245 -10.00 -3.23 22.84
C TRP A 245 -9.97 -4.29 21.74
N SER A 246 -11.07 -5.03 21.62
CA SER A 246 -11.29 -5.90 20.48
C SER A 246 -11.86 -5.10 19.30
N VAL A 247 -11.53 -5.51 18.08
CA VAL A 247 -12.18 -5.02 16.86
C VAL A 247 -13.70 -5.30 16.82
N MET A 248 -14.17 -6.17 17.71
CA MET A 248 -15.58 -6.52 17.83
C MET A 248 -16.36 -5.64 18.82
N ASP A 249 -15.71 -4.74 19.56
CA ASP A 249 -16.37 -3.90 20.57
C ASP A 249 -17.32 -2.90 19.89
N GLU A 250 -18.62 -3.11 20.02
CA GLU A 250 -19.68 -2.33 19.35
C GLU A 250 -19.76 -0.87 19.82
N ARG A 251 -19.04 -0.49 20.87
CA ARG A 251 -18.95 0.90 21.36
C ARG A 251 -18.04 1.81 20.53
N GLN A 252 -17.51 1.32 19.40
CA GLN A 252 -16.60 2.05 18.52
C GLN A 252 -17.29 2.77 17.34
N THR A 253 -18.63 2.76 17.27
CA THR A 253 -19.43 3.53 16.29
C THR A 253 -20.33 4.55 16.98
#